data_AF-A0AAD7J2K7-F1
#
_entry.id   AF-A0AAD7J2K7-F1
#
_cell.length_a   1.000
_cell.length_b   1.000
_cell.length_c   1.000
_cell.angle_alpha   90.00
_cell.angle_beta   90.00
_cell.angle_gamma   90.00
#
_symmetry.space_group_name_H-M   'P 1'
#
loop_
_entity.id
_entity.type
_entity.pdbx_description
1 polymer ?
#
loop_
_entity_poly.entity_id
_entity_poly.type
_entity_poly.pdbx_seq_one_letter_code
_entity_poly.pdbx_strand_id
1 'polypeptide(L)'
;RVEDIDEQVCGLKRVLDGLESRRRELQNFVATHKQVLALIRTLPSEILSEIFLQYVKHRQAGTWLIARVCRSWRETAISSPRLW
;
A
#
# COMPACT_ATOMS: atom_id res chain seq x y z
N ARG A 1 -19.38 40.63 -20.55
CA ARG A 1 -18.29 39.97 -21.33
C ARG A 1 -17.05 39.72 -20.48
N VAL A 2 -16.61 40.66 -19.63
CA VAL A 2 -15.53 40.42 -18.66
C VAL A 2 -16.06 39.63 -17.44
N GLU A 3 -17.25 39.96 -16.93
CA GLU A 3 -17.87 39.27 -15.79
C GLU A 3 -18.13 37.77 -16.02
N ASP A 4 -18.53 37.38 -17.24
CA ASP A 4 -18.72 35.98 -17.65
C ASP A 4 -17.40 35.19 -17.63
N ILE A 5 -16.29 35.85 -18.01
CA ILE A 5 -14.97 35.24 -17.94
C ILE A 5 -14.52 35.09 -16.47
N ASP A 6 -14.79 36.09 -15.62
CA ASP A 6 -14.47 36.01 -14.19
C ASP A 6 -15.27 34.90 -13.48
N GLU A 7 -16.51 34.68 -13.88
CA GLU A 7 -17.36 33.60 -13.36
C GLU A 7 -16.82 32.22 -13.76
N GLN A 8 -16.41 32.07 -15.03
CA GLN A 8 -15.75 30.85 -15.52
C GLN A 8 -14.40 30.61 -14.83
N VAL A 9 -13.60 31.64 -14.61
CA VAL A 9 -12.33 31.56 -13.88
C VAL A 9 -12.58 31.14 -12.43
N CYS A 10 -13.61 31.66 -11.78
CA CYS A 10 -14.00 31.25 -10.42
C CYS A 10 -14.45 29.79 -10.38
N GLY A 11 -15.20 29.34 -11.39
CA GLY A 11 -15.61 27.94 -11.52
C GLY A 11 -14.42 26.99 -11.66
N LEU A 12 -13.49 27.32 -12.56
CA LEU A 12 -12.28 26.51 -12.79
C LEU A 12 -11.36 26.46 -11.58
N LYS A 13 -11.19 27.58 -10.86
CA LYS A 13 -10.43 27.61 -9.61
C LYS A 13 -11.03 26.68 -8.54
N ARG A 14 -12.35 26.71 -8.37
CA ARG A 14 -13.04 25.80 -7.43
C ARG A 14 -12.83 24.32 -7.77
N VAL A 15 -12.87 23.98 -9.06
CA VAL A 15 -12.59 22.60 -9.51
C VAL A 15 -11.13 22.23 -9.26
N LEU A 16 -10.20 23.15 -9.54
CA LEU A 16 -8.77 22.94 -9.28
C LEU A 16 -8.52 22.70 -7.79
N ASP A 17 -9.07 23.53 -6.90
CA ASP A 17 -8.93 23.39 -5.46
C ASP A 17 -9.45 22.03 -4.96
N GLY A 18 -10.59 21.58 -5.51
CA GLY A 18 -11.16 20.27 -5.21
C GLY A 18 -10.25 19.11 -5.66
N LEU A 19 -9.72 19.18 -6.88
CA LEU A 19 -8.79 18.17 -7.40
C LEU A 19 -7.47 18.16 -6.63
N GLU A 20 -6.96 19.31 -6.23
CA GLU A 20 -5.75 19.40 -5.41
C GLU A 20 -5.96 18.83 -4.00
N SER A 21 -7.12 19.08 -3.39
CA SER A 21 -7.47 18.47 -2.11
C SER A 21 -7.51 16.94 -2.24
N ARG A 22 -8.16 16.43 -3.29
CA ARG A 22 -8.21 14.99 -3.55
C ARG A 22 -6.83 14.39 -3.80
N ARG A 23 -5.97 15.11 -4.53
CA ARG A 23 -4.57 14.71 -4.74
C ARG A 23 -3.82 14.62 -3.41
N ARG A 24 -3.96 15.61 -2.53
CA ARG A 24 -3.32 15.61 -1.20
C ARG A 24 -3.80 14.45 -0.34
N GLU A 25 -5.10 14.16 -0.31
CA GLU A 25 -5.65 13.01 0.41
C GLU A 25 -5.04 11.69 -0.05
N LEU A 26 -4.99 11.46 -1.37
CA LEU A 26 -4.41 10.26 -1.94
C LEU A 26 -2.91 10.16 -1.69
N GLN A 27 -2.18 11.28 -1.78
CA GLN A 27 -0.75 11.32 -1.46
C GLN A 27 -0.49 10.99 0.01
N ASN A 28 -1.29 11.54 0.93
CA ASN A 28 -1.21 11.22 2.35
C ASN A 28 -1.51 9.74 2.60
N PHE A 29 -2.57 9.20 2.01
CA PHE A 29 -2.90 7.77 2.08
C PHE A 29 -1.72 6.92 1.62
N VAL A 30 -1.15 7.22 0.45
CA VAL A 30 0.01 6.49 -0.08
C VAL A 30 1.23 6.64 0.83
N ALA A 31 1.49 7.82 1.38
CA ALA A 31 2.62 8.06 2.27
C ALA A 31 2.51 7.23 3.57
N THR A 32 1.35 7.23 4.22
CA THR A 32 1.09 6.42 5.41
C THR A 32 1.27 4.93 5.12
N HIS A 33 0.73 4.45 4.00
CA HIS A 33 0.87 3.03 3.62
C HIS A 33 2.30 2.66 3.22
N LYS A 34 3.04 3.58 2.58
CA LYS A 34 4.45 3.38 2.25
C LYS A 34 5.31 3.20 3.50
N GLN A 35 5.05 3.93 4.58
CA GLN A 35 5.78 3.78 5.84
C GLN A 35 5.57 2.38 6.45
N VAL A 36 4.32 1.91 6.52
CA VAL A 36 4.01 0.56 7.01
C VAL A 36 4.67 -0.51 6.16
N LEU A 37 4.59 -0.39 4.83
CA LEU A 37 5.20 -1.34 3.92
C LEU A 37 6.74 -1.28 3.93
N ALA A 38 7.33 -0.12 4.23
CA ALA A 38 8.78 0.03 4.37
C ALA A 38 9.30 -0.82 5.54
N LEU A 39 8.63 -0.77 6.69
CA LEU A 39 8.98 -1.57 7.87
C LEU A 39 9.01 -3.07 7.55
N ILE A 40 8.02 -3.56 6.80
CA ILE A 40 7.96 -4.98 6.47
C ILE A 40 9.05 -5.37 5.46
N ARG A 41 9.40 -4.47 4.53
CA ARG A 41 10.50 -4.72 3.56
C ARG A 41 11.89 -4.68 4.20
N THR A 42 12.04 -4.05 5.35
CA THR A 42 13.32 -4.01 6.10
C THR A 42 13.50 -5.20 7.04
N LEU A 43 12.48 -6.02 7.26
CA LEU A 43 12.59 -7.20 8.12
C LEU A 43 13.54 -8.24 7.48
N PRO A 44 14.43 -8.86 8.26
CA PRO A 44 15.18 -10.02 7.83
C PRO A 44 14.24 -11.15 7.41
N SER A 45 14.67 -11.95 6.44
CA SER A 45 13.88 -13.05 5.89
C SER A 45 13.47 -14.06 6.97
N GLU A 46 14.32 -14.30 7.97
CA GLU A 46 14.14 -15.24 9.06
C GLU A 46 12.97 -14.85 9.96
N ILE A 47 12.88 -13.56 10.31
CA ILE A 47 11.78 -13.03 11.13
C ILE A 47 10.49 -13.08 10.33
N LEU A 48 10.54 -12.74 9.05
CA LEU A 48 9.40 -12.77 8.15
C LEU A 48 8.87 -14.21 7.98
N SER A 49 9.76 -15.20 7.87
CA SER A 49 9.41 -16.64 7.82
C SER A 49 8.72 -17.13 9.09
N GLU A 50 9.18 -16.70 10.28
CA GLU A 50 8.54 -17.09 11.53
C GLU A 50 7.14 -16.45 11.65
N ILE A 51 6.98 -15.19 11.25
CA ILE A 51 5.66 -14.54 11.17
C ILE A 51 4.72 -15.32 10.24
N PHE A 52 5.21 -15.75 9.06
CA PHE A 52 4.44 -16.55 8.12
C PHE A 52 4.02 -17.89 8.73
N LEU A 53 4.93 -18.55 9.46
CA LEU A 53 4.65 -19.83 10.10
C LEU A 53 3.55 -19.70 11.14
N GLN A 54 3.60 -18.67 11.97
CA GLN A 54 2.55 -18.39 12.95
C GLN A 54 1.22 -18.07 12.27
N TYR A 55 1.24 -17.28 11.20
CA TYR A 55 0.04 -16.96 10.43
C TYR A 55 -0.63 -18.19 9.82
N VAL A 56 0.14 -19.04 9.14
CA VAL A 56 -0.34 -20.30 8.54
C VAL A 56 -0.96 -21.20 9.61
N LYS A 57 -0.28 -21.36 10.76
CA LYS A 57 -0.77 -22.17 11.88
C LYS A 57 -2.06 -21.63 12.50
N HIS A 58 -2.11 -20.33 12.81
CA HIS A 58 -3.25 -19.72 13.50
C HIS A 58 -4.47 -19.51 12.60
N ARG A 59 -4.28 -19.28 11.30
CA ARG A 59 -5.37 -19.02 10.35
C ARG A 59 -5.72 -20.23 9.49
N GLN A 60 -5.00 -21.35 9.64
CA GLN A 60 -5.07 -22.48 8.71
C GLN A 60 -4.99 -22.03 7.24
N ALA A 61 -4.22 -20.96 7.02
CA ALA A 61 -4.12 -20.29 5.73
C ALA A 61 -3.09 -21.01 4.86
N GLY A 62 -3.37 -21.16 3.57
CA GLY A 62 -2.40 -21.74 2.65
C GLY A 62 -1.18 -20.84 2.46
N THR A 63 0.02 -21.43 2.46
CA THR A 63 1.31 -20.75 2.21
C THR A 63 1.33 -19.94 0.91
N TRP A 64 0.57 -20.39 -0.08
CA TRP A 64 0.36 -19.68 -1.35
C TRP A 64 -0.27 -18.30 -1.20
N LEU A 65 -1.11 -18.07 -0.19
CA LEU A 65 -1.73 -16.76 0.05
C LEU A 65 -0.66 -15.71 0.38
N ILE A 66 0.35 -16.09 1.17
CA ILE A 66 1.47 -15.22 1.54
C ILE A 66 2.35 -14.93 0.32
N ALA A 67 2.63 -15.94 -0.50
CA ALA A 67 3.45 -15.82 -1.72
C ALA A 67 2.81 -14.94 -2.82
N ARG A 68 1.54 -14.55 -2.68
CA ARG A 68 0.84 -13.64 -3.60
C ARG A 68 1.01 -12.16 -3.26
N VAL A 69 1.48 -11.82 -2.06
CA VAL A 69 1.55 -10.43 -1.59
C VAL A 69 2.60 -9.62 -2.35
N CYS A 70 3.82 -10.11 -2.44
CA CYS A 70 4.88 -9.49 -3.24
C CYS A 70 6.01 -10.49 -3.57
N ARG A 71 6.95 -10.07 -4.43
CA ARG A 71 8.12 -10.88 -4.82
C ARG A 71 8.99 -11.30 -3.62
N SER A 72 9.33 -10.35 -2.74
CA SER A 72 10.15 -10.64 -1.55
C SER A 72 9.49 -11.67 -0.62
N TRP A 73 8.19 -11.55 -0.36
CA TRP A 73 7.46 -12.51 0.47
C TRP A 73 7.40 -13.90 -0.18
N ARG A 74 7.26 -13.96 -1.51
CA ARG A 74 7.33 -15.22 -2.25
C ARG A 74 8.70 -15.88 -2.11
N GLU A 75 9.77 -15.13 -2.29
CA GLU A 75 11.14 -15.63 -2.15
C GLU A 75 11.38 -16.17 -0.74
N THR A 76 11.00 -15.41 0.30
CA THR A 76 11.08 -15.86 1.70
C THR A 76 10.23 -17.11 1.98
N ALA A 77 9.01 -17.17 1.44
CA ALA A 77 8.11 -18.30 1.67
C ALA A 77 8.63 -19.59 0.99
N ILE A 78 9.19 -19.48 -0.20
CA ILE A 78 9.80 -20.62 -0.93
C ILE A 78 11.08 -21.06 -0.23
N SER A 79 11.90 -20.14 0.27
CA SER A 79 13.15 -20.47 0.97
C SER A 79 12.95 -21.02 2.38
N SER A 80 11.70 -21.19 2.84
CA SER A 80 11.36 -21.61 4.19
C SER A 80 10.67 -22.97 4.18
N PRO A 81 11.41 -24.09 4.31
CA PRO A 81 10.84 -25.44 4.27
C PRO A 81 9.74 -25.70 5.30
N ARG A 82 9.77 -25.00 6.44
CA ARG A 82 8.78 -25.14 7.53
C ARG A 82 7.36 -24.67 7.15
N LEU A 83 7.19 -23.99 6.01
CA LEU A 83 5.90 -23.51 5.52
C LEU A 83 5.19 -24.48 4.57
N TRP A 84 5.83 -25.59 4.21
CA TRP A 84 5.28 -26.61 3.30
C TRP A 84 5.08 -27.92 4.06
#